data_AF-A0A952PS00-F1
#
_entry.id   AF-A0A952PS00-F1
#
_cell.length_a   1.000
_cell.length_b   1.000
_cell.length_c   1.000
_cell.angle_alpha   90.00
_cell.angle_beta   90.00
_cell.angle_gamma   90.00
#
_symmetry.space_group_name_H-M   'P 1'
#
loop_
_entity.id
_entity.type
_entity.pdbx_description
1 polymer ?
#
loop_
_entity_poly.entity_id
_entity_poly.type
_entity_poly.pdbx_seq_one_letter_code
_entity_poly.pdbx_strand_id
1 'polypeptide(L)'
;MFVGKKRTRELDKTDEFQNVWFSGAPVAEKKASPVKQNMEAIKAYAYEAFDRLDLNHNGFIETDELYAAMDNPETPMREKSYILFLLTNQAEIAASAQEGVSEQRDGISRIDLELYFRLVLSRLN
;
A
#
# COMPACT_ATOMS: atom_id res chain seq x y z
N MET A 1 -20.05 -26.26 61.56
CA MET A 1 -20.42 -27.03 60.35
C MET A 1 -20.35 -26.08 59.16
N PHE A 2 -19.77 -26.52 58.03
CA PHE A 2 -19.62 -25.83 56.71
C PHE A 2 -18.54 -24.72 56.65
N VAL A 3 -17.35 -24.91 56.04
CA VAL A 3 -16.94 -25.24 54.65
C VAL A 3 -16.86 -24.00 53.73
N GLY A 4 -15.65 -23.68 53.28
CA GLY A 4 -15.38 -23.50 51.84
C GLY A 4 -15.27 -22.09 51.26
N LYS A 5 -14.03 -21.61 51.10
CA LYS A 5 -13.38 -21.20 49.82
C LYS A 5 -14.21 -20.33 48.84
N LYS A 6 -13.71 -19.13 48.50
CA LYS A 6 -13.14 -18.79 47.17
C LYS A 6 -12.67 -17.33 47.07
N ARG A 7 -11.49 -17.18 46.46
CA ARG A 7 -10.89 -15.95 45.93
C ARG A 7 -11.65 -15.46 44.70
N THR A 8 -11.68 -14.15 44.49
CA THR A 8 -11.87 -13.51 43.16
C THR A 8 -11.31 -12.10 43.32
N ARG A 9 -10.02 -11.85 43.04
CA ARG A 9 -9.48 -11.38 41.74
C ARG A 9 -10.39 -10.36 41.07
N GLU A 10 -10.10 -9.08 41.30
CA GLU A 10 -10.62 -7.96 40.54
C GLU A 10 -9.47 -7.36 39.72
N LEU A 11 -9.36 -7.85 38.49
CA LEU A 11 -8.61 -7.35 37.32
C LEU A 11 -9.50 -7.84 36.15
N ASP A 12 -9.88 -7.07 35.14
CA ASP A 12 -9.03 -6.23 34.31
C ASP A 12 -9.93 -5.36 33.39
N LYS A 13 -9.53 -4.12 33.12
CA LYS A 13 -10.25 -3.16 32.24
C LYS A 13 -9.92 -3.42 30.77
N THR A 14 -10.23 -4.60 30.24
CA THR A 14 -9.88 -4.96 28.86
C THR A 14 -11.07 -5.36 27.98
N ASP A 15 -12.27 -5.49 28.53
CA ASP A 15 -13.44 -5.97 27.80
C ASP A 15 -14.28 -4.86 27.10
N GLU A 16 -14.03 -3.59 27.41
CA GLU A 16 -14.81 -2.48 26.81
C GLU A 16 -14.32 -2.09 25.40
N PHE A 17 -13.04 -2.34 25.08
CA PHE A 17 -12.49 -2.04 23.75
C PHE A 17 -12.81 -3.13 22.71
N GLN A 18 -13.09 -4.36 23.15
CA GLN A 18 -13.33 -5.49 22.24
C GLN A 18 -14.80 -5.59 21.78
N ASN A 19 -15.74 -5.03 22.55
CA ASN A 19 -17.18 -5.18 22.27
C ASN A 19 -17.77 -4.16 21.28
N VAL A 20 -16.97 -3.21 20.79
CA VAL A 20 -17.44 -2.25 19.76
C VAL A 20 -17.27 -2.80 18.34
N TRP A 21 -16.50 -3.87 18.14
CA TRP A 21 -16.15 -4.38 16.81
C TRP A 21 -17.06 -5.50 16.28
N PHE A 22 -17.95 -6.08 17.11
CA PHE A 22 -18.69 -7.31 16.75
C PHE A 22 -20.23 -7.20 16.68
N SER A 23 -20.85 -6.03 16.84
CA SER A 23 -22.29 -5.88 16.63
C SER A 23 -22.63 -5.29 15.25
N GLY A 24 -22.90 -6.17 14.26
CA GLY A 24 -23.45 -5.80 12.95
C GLY A 24 -24.88 -5.23 13.04
N ALA A 25 -25.50 -4.60 12.03
CA ALA A 25 -25.22 -4.28 10.62
C ALA A 25 -26.12 -3.05 10.24
N PRO A 26 -25.99 -2.45 9.03
CA PRO A 26 -26.77 -2.97 7.90
C PRO A 26 -26.00 -2.97 6.58
N VAL A 27 -26.47 -3.79 5.64
CA VAL A 27 -26.07 -3.94 4.23
C VAL A 27 -25.48 -2.65 3.63
N ALA A 28 -24.16 -2.50 3.72
CA ALA A 28 -23.43 -1.40 3.12
C ALA A 28 -22.58 -1.98 2.00
N GLU A 29 -22.72 -1.39 0.81
CA GLU A 29 -21.88 -1.61 -0.37
C GLU A 29 -20.46 -1.96 0.04
N LYS A 30 -19.90 -3.06 -0.48
CA LYS A 30 -18.57 -3.58 -0.12
C LYS A 30 -17.51 -2.48 -0.31
N LYS A 31 -17.32 -1.63 0.71
CA LYS A 31 -16.21 -0.69 0.76
C LYS A 31 -14.96 -1.55 0.75
N ALA A 32 -14.13 -1.35 -0.27
CA ALA A 32 -12.86 -2.05 -0.44
C ALA A 32 -12.09 -2.06 0.89
N SER A 33 -11.35 -3.14 1.19
CA SER A 33 -10.52 -3.18 2.39
C SER A 33 -9.58 -1.96 2.45
N PRO A 34 -9.18 -1.47 3.63
CA PRO A 34 -8.27 -0.32 3.73
C PRO A 34 -6.98 -0.49 2.92
N VAL A 35 -6.49 -1.73 2.82
CA VAL A 35 -5.32 -2.09 2.00
C VAL A 35 -5.63 -1.89 0.51
N LYS A 36 -6.78 -2.35 0.03
CA LYS A 36 -7.18 -2.17 -1.37
C LYS A 36 -7.36 -0.69 -1.74
N GLN A 37 -7.96 0.12 -0.85
CA GLN A 37 -8.08 1.57 -1.06
C GLN A 37 -6.71 2.24 -1.15
N ASN A 38 -5.76 1.86 -0.28
CA ASN A 38 -4.40 2.37 -0.34
C ASN A 38 -3.70 1.98 -1.65
N MET A 39 -3.82 0.74 -2.09
CA MET A 39 -3.25 0.28 -3.36
C MET A 39 -3.85 1.01 -4.57
N GLU A 40 -5.16 1.26 -4.57
CA GLU A 40 -5.81 2.07 -5.61
C GLU A 40 -5.33 3.53 -5.59
N ALA A 41 -5.11 4.12 -4.42
CA ALA A 41 -4.56 5.47 -4.30
C ALA A 41 -3.11 5.56 -4.80
N ILE A 42 -2.25 4.60 -4.46
CA ILE A 42 -0.87 4.53 -4.96
C ILE A 42 -0.89 4.35 -6.49
N LYS A 43 -1.75 3.46 -7.01
CA LYS A 43 -1.93 3.30 -8.46
C LYS A 43 -2.29 4.64 -9.09
N ALA A 44 -3.36 5.29 -8.64
CA ALA A 44 -3.81 6.56 -9.21
C ALA A 44 -2.67 7.60 -9.23
N TYR A 45 -1.97 7.75 -8.11
CA TYR A 45 -0.80 8.61 -8.01
C TYR A 45 0.28 8.27 -9.05
N ALA A 46 0.70 7.01 -9.14
CA ALA A 46 1.79 6.60 -10.03
C ALA A 46 1.47 6.86 -11.51
N TYR A 47 0.19 6.74 -11.90
CA TYR A 47 -0.25 7.04 -13.27
C TYR A 47 -0.31 8.54 -13.57
N GLU A 48 -0.86 9.33 -12.65
CA GLU A 48 -1.00 10.78 -12.80
C GLU A 48 0.34 11.51 -12.68
N ALA A 49 1.22 11.02 -11.82
CA ALA A 49 2.53 11.61 -11.58
C ALA A 49 3.60 11.10 -12.55
N PHE A 50 3.30 10.13 -13.43
CA PHE A 50 4.31 9.48 -14.28
C PHE A 50 5.15 10.49 -15.05
N ASP A 51 4.52 11.39 -15.81
CA ASP A 51 5.23 12.39 -16.64
C ASP A 51 5.97 13.45 -15.80
N ARG A 52 5.60 13.61 -14.52
CA ARG A 52 6.29 14.49 -13.58
C ARG A 52 7.50 13.80 -12.94
N LEU A 53 7.43 12.48 -12.75
CA LEU A 53 8.48 11.67 -12.16
C LEU A 53 9.53 11.29 -13.21
N ASP A 54 9.14 10.98 -14.44
CA ASP A 54 10.02 10.77 -15.59
C ASP A 54 10.58 12.12 -16.08
N LEU A 55 11.67 12.57 -15.48
CA LEU A 55 12.28 13.88 -15.69
C LEU A 55 13.02 13.97 -17.03
N ASN A 56 13.61 12.86 -17.47
CA ASN A 56 14.33 12.78 -18.73
C ASN A 56 13.42 12.41 -19.92
N HIS A 57 12.15 12.07 -19.64
CA HIS A 57 11.11 11.68 -20.60
C HIS A 57 11.50 10.47 -21.45
N ASN A 58 12.23 9.52 -20.86
CA ASN A 58 12.66 8.30 -21.55
C ASN A 58 11.62 7.17 -21.50
N GLY A 59 10.49 7.39 -20.81
CA GLY A 59 9.40 6.43 -20.66
C GLY A 59 9.55 5.48 -19.47
N PHE A 60 10.53 5.72 -18.60
CA PHE A 60 10.79 4.95 -17.39
C PHE A 60 10.98 5.91 -16.22
N ILE A 61 10.47 5.53 -15.05
CA ILE A 61 10.78 6.23 -13.80
C ILE A 61 11.97 5.53 -13.16
N GLU A 62 13.12 6.18 -13.18
CA GLU A 62 14.39 5.66 -12.67
C GLU A 62 14.55 5.92 -11.17
N THR A 63 15.51 5.23 -10.56
CA THR A 63 15.77 5.31 -9.11
C THR A 63 16.13 6.74 -8.68
N ASP A 64 17.01 7.40 -9.43
CA ASP A 64 17.47 8.76 -9.15
C ASP A 64 16.34 9.79 -9.27
N GLU A 65 15.39 9.55 -10.17
CA GLU A 65 14.22 10.42 -10.36
C GLU A 65 13.25 10.34 -9.18
N LEU A 66 13.04 9.13 -8.64
CA LEU A 66 12.26 8.94 -7.41
C LEU A 66 12.94 9.62 -6.21
N TYR A 67 14.27 9.53 -6.09
CA TYR A 67 15.02 10.24 -5.06
C TYR A 67 14.93 11.76 -5.23
N ALA A 68 15.06 12.29 -6.45
CA ALA A 68 14.88 13.71 -6.73
C ALA A 68 13.49 14.21 -6.30
N ALA A 69 12.44 13.41 -6.55
CA ALA A 69 11.09 13.72 -6.12
C ALA A 69 10.91 13.68 -4.58
N MET A 70 11.63 12.79 -3.89
CA MET A 70 11.65 12.72 -2.41
C MET A 70 12.35 13.91 -1.77
N ASP A 71 13.44 14.38 -2.38
CA ASP A 71 14.24 15.49 -1.86
C ASP A 71 13.62 16.85 -2.16
N ASN A 72 12.71 16.92 -3.14
CA ASN A 72 11.96 18.14 -3.41
C ASN A 72 11.13 18.56 -2.17
N PRO A 73 11.35 19.78 -1.64
CA PRO A 73 10.60 20.30 -0.48
C PRO A 73 9.13 20.61 -0.81
N GLU A 74 8.80 20.81 -2.08
CA GLU A 74 7.42 21.09 -2.52
C GLU A 74 6.56 19.81 -2.59
N THR A 75 7.18 18.63 -2.61
CA THR A 75 6.47 17.36 -2.63
C THR A 75 5.74 17.14 -1.29
N PRO A 76 4.40 17.03 -1.29
CA PRO A 76 3.64 16.77 -0.06
C PRO A 76 4.04 15.45 0.61
N MET A 77 3.99 15.39 1.94
CA MET A 77 4.35 14.17 2.70
C MET A 77 3.56 12.92 2.25
N ARG A 78 2.30 13.11 1.82
CA ARG A 78 1.47 12.03 1.28
C ARG A 78 2.00 11.50 -0.05
N GLU A 79 2.49 12.36 -0.93
CA GLU A 79 3.11 11.93 -2.18
C GLU A 79 4.44 11.24 -1.89
N LYS A 80 5.22 11.73 -0.91
CA LYS A 80 6.46 11.07 -0.48
C LYS A 80 6.23 9.64 -0.03
N SER A 81 5.10 9.32 0.62
CA SER A 81 4.81 7.92 0.98
C SER A 81 4.49 7.05 -0.24
N TYR A 82 3.88 7.61 -1.28
CA TYR A 82 3.66 6.90 -2.55
C TYR A 82 4.94 6.72 -3.34
N ILE A 83 5.79 7.75 -3.41
CA ILE A 83 7.12 7.66 -4.03
C ILE A 83 7.98 6.63 -3.29
N LEU A 84 7.98 6.66 -1.96
CA LEU A 84 8.68 5.66 -1.14
C LEU A 84 8.17 4.24 -1.42
N PHE A 85 6.86 4.07 -1.63
CA PHE A 85 6.31 2.78 -2.04
C PHE A 85 6.87 2.34 -3.40
N LEU A 86 6.87 3.22 -4.40
CA LEU A 86 7.43 2.92 -5.73
C LEU A 86 8.90 2.54 -5.64
N LEU A 87 9.69 3.28 -4.86
CA LEU A 87 11.11 3.04 -4.63
C LEU A 87 11.34 1.69 -3.93
N THR A 88 10.58 1.40 -2.87
CA THR A 88 10.69 0.15 -2.10
C THR A 88 10.34 -1.08 -2.94
N ASN A 89 9.37 -0.94 -3.87
CA ASN A 89 8.85 -2.05 -4.67
C ASN A 89 9.34 -2.00 -6.13
N GLN A 90 10.31 -1.14 -6.46
CA GLN A 90 10.71 -0.84 -7.84
C GLN A 90 11.09 -2.09 -8.62
N ALA A 91 11.91 -2.96 -8.03
CA ALA A 91 12.34 -4.20 -8.65
C ALA A 91 11.17 -5.16 -8.94
N GLU A 92 10.21 -5.27 -8.03
CA GLU A 92 9.02 -6.11 -8.23
C GLU A 92 8.09 -5.53 -9.30
N ILE A 93 7.93 -4.20 -9.29
CA ILE A 93 7.13 -3.49 -10.29
C ILE A 93 7.77 -3.69 -11.67
N ALA A 94 9.05 -3.38 -11.83
CA ALA A 94 9.79 -3.52 -13.09
C ALA A 94 9.84 -4.95 -13.63
N ALA A 95 9.78 -5.96 -12.75
CA ALA A 95 9.70 -7.36 -13.15
C ALA A 95 8.29 -7.79 -13.63
N SER A 96 7.25 -6.98 -13.40
CA SER A 96 5.86 -7.38 -13.65
C SER A 96 5.52 -7.54 -15.13
N ALA A 97 6.19 -6.83 -16.04
CA ALA A 97 6.04 -7.01 -17.48
C ALA A 97 7.03 -8.00 -18.11
N GLN A 98 8.05 -8.46 -17.37
CA GLN A 98 9.11 -9.29 -17.90
C GLN A 98 8.73 -10.78 -17.85
N GLU A 99 8.24 -11.32 -18.97
CA GLU A 99 8.18 -12.77 -19.17
C GLU A 99 9.58 -13.33 -19.48
N GLY A 100 10.44 -13.45 -18.46
CA GLY A 100 11.61 -14.33 -18.51
C GLY A 100 12.88 -13.80 -19.20
N VAL A 101 13.06 -12.48 -19.33
CA VAL A 101 14.32 -11.89 -19.80
C VAL A 101 15.01 -11.15 -18.66
N SER A 102 16.22 -11.57 -18.31
CA SER A 102 17.01 -11.15 -17.15
C SER A 102 17.67 -9.77 -17.27
N GLU A 103 17.22 -8.92 -18.18
CA GLU A 103 17.76 -7.56 -18.27
C GLU A 103 17.02 -6.70 -17.24
N GLN A 104 17.64 -6.56 -16.06
CA GLN A 104 17.28 -5.53 -15.09
C GLN A 104 17.26 -4.18 -15.82
N ARG A 105 16.06 -3.70 -16.12
CA ARG A 105 15.85 -2.31 -16.52
C ARG A 105 15.88 -1.49 -15.25
N ASP A 106 16.69 -0.43 -15.26
CA ASP A 106 16.78 0.49 -14.14
C ASP A 106 15.61 1.47 -14.22
N GLY A 107 14.39 1.00 -13.94
CA GLY A 107 13.22 1.87 -13.92
C GLY A 107 11.87 1.19 -14.06
N ILE A 108 10.83 1.97 -13.79
CA ILE A 108 9.43 1.55 -13.85
C ILE A 108 8.79 2.13 -15.11
N SER A 109 8.31 1.28 -16.02
CA SER A 109 7.50 1.73 -17.15
C SER A 109 6.01 1.83 -16.79
N ARG A 110 5.22 2.48 -17.65
CA ARG A 110 3.74 2.51 -17.52
C ARG A 110 3.12 1.10 -17.56
N ILE A 111 3.69 0.20 -18.38
CA ILE A 111 3.22 -1.18 -18.51
C ILE A 111 3.47 -1.95 -17.22
N ASP A 112 4.64 -1.73 -16.59
CA ASP A 112 5.00 -2.34 -15.31
C ASP A 112 3.99 -1.96 -14.22
N LEU A 113 3.65 -0.67 -14.12
CA LEU A 113 2.61 -0.18 -13.20
C LEU A 113 1.26 -0.85 -13.47
N GLU A 114 0.85 -0.98 -14.72
CA GLU A 114 -0.40 -1.64 -15.09
C GLU A 114 -0.46 -3.07 -14.62
N LEU A 115 0.55 -3.86 -14.97
CA LEU A 115 0.57 -5.29 -14.69
C LEU A 115 0.72 -5.55 -13.19
N TYR A 116 1.61 -4.81 -12.52
CA TYR A 116 1.79 -4.90 -11.08
C TYR A 116 0.48 -4.64 -10.33
N PHE A 117 -0.15 -3.48 -10.55
CA PHE A 117 -1.37 -3.13 -9.82
C PHE A 117 -2.55 -4.00 -10.21
N ARG A 118 -2.65 -4.45 -11.46
CA ARG A 118 -3.69 -5.41 -11.86
C ARG A 118 -3.56 -6.72 -11.11
N LEU A 119 -2.34 -7.24 -10.99
CA LEU A 119 -2.06 -8.48 -10.25
C LEU A 119 -2.33 -8.31 -8.75
N VAL A 120 -1.77 -7.27 -8.13
CA VAL A 120 -1.94 -7.00 -6.69
C VAL A 120 -3.42 -6.80 -6.34
N LEU A 121 -4.14 -5.96 -7.09
CA LEU A 121 -5.56 -5.70 -6.82
C LEU A 121 -6.43 -6.94 -7.06
N SER A 122 -6.08 -7.82 -8.00
CA SER A 122 -6.80 -9.08 -8.19
C SER A 122 -6.68 -10.05 -7.01
N ARG A 123 -5.57 -9.98 -6.27
CA ARG A 123 -5.31 -10.81 -5.07
C ARG A 123 -6.00 -10.27 -3.81
N LEU A 124 -6.43 -9.01 -3.82
CA LEU A 124 -7.11 -8.33 -2.72
C LEU A 124 -8.65 -8.41 -2.81
N ASN A 125 -9.17 -9.16 -3.78
CA ASN A 125 -10.61 -9.40 -3.98
C ASN A 125 -11.14 -10.58 -3.17
#